data_AF-A0A7W6DN40-F1
#
_entry.id   AF-A0A7W6DN40-F1
#
_cell.length_a   1.000
_cell.length_b   1.000
_cell.length_c   1.000
_cell.angle_alpha   90.00
_cell.angle_beta   90.00
_cell.angle_gamma   90.00
#
_symmetry.space_group_name_H-M   'P 1'
#
loop_
_entity.id
_entity.type
_entity.pdbx_description
1 polymer ?
#
loop_
_entity_poly.entity_id
_entity_poly.type
_entity_poly.pdbx_seq_one_letter_code
_entity_poly.pdbx_strand_id
1 'polypeptide(L)' 'MLHKAGLPLNDGMTPDDLINRDMNEAALRVMNDKKLYDREMEQVFARTWLLLYHES' A
#
# COMPACT_ATOMS: atom_id res chain seq x y z
N MET A 1 17.03 -13.68 0.24
CA MET A 1 16.94 -12.67 -0.83
C MET A 1 15.54 -12.05 -0.80
N LEU A 2 15.47 -10.76 -1.14
CA LEU A 2 14.31 -9.88 -1.37
C LEU A 2 13.56 -9.30 -0.15
N HIS A 3 13.93 -8.04 0.13
CA HIS A 3 13.19 -6.89 0.69
C HIS A 3 12.72 -6.94 2.15
N LYS A 4 13.56 -6.36 3.03
CA LYS A 4 13.17 -6.00 4.41
C LYS A 4 13.28 -4.50 4.73
N ALA A 5 13.51 -3.66 3.72
CA ALA A 5 13.35 -2.22 3.84
C ALA A 5 12.09 -1.86 3.06
N GLY A 6 11.02 -1.47 3.77
CA GLY A 6 9.90 -0.78 3.15
C GLY A 6 10.49 0.40 2.36
N LEU A 7 10.33 0.38 1.04
CA LEU A 7 10.97 1.39 0.21
C LEU A 7 10.43 2.77 0.62
N PRO A 8 11.30 3.73 0.96
CA PRO A 8 10.85 5.00 1.50
C PRO A 8 9.98 5.74 0.49
N LEU A 9 8.98 6.44 1.02
CA LEU A 9 8.22 7.48 0.35
C LEU A 9 9.13 8.69 0.09
N ASN A 10 8.59 9.73 -0.54
CA ASN A 10 9.43 10.88 -0.94
C ASN A 10 9.99 11.67 0.26
N ASP A 11 9.34 11.55 1.40
CA ASP A 11 9.66 12.16 2.67
C ASP A 11 10.41 11.22 3.63
N GLY A 12 10.85 10.05 3.16
CA GLY A 12 11.62 9.10 3.95
C GLY A 12 10.77 8.17 4.83
N MET A 13 9.48 8.45 5.00
CA MET A 13 8.54 7.55 5.68
C MET A 13 8.37 6.24 4.91
N THR A 14 8.03 5.17 5.61
CA THR A 14 7.65 3.88 5.04
C THR A 14 6.14 3.68 5.12
N PRO A 15 5.55 2.74 4.37
CA PRO A 15 4.14 2.41 4.53
C PRO A 15 3.75 1.97 5.95
N ASP A 16 4.66 1.32 6.68
CA ASP A 16 4.40 0.90 8.07
C ASP A 16 4.25 2.11 9.02
N ASP A 17 4.93 3.22 8.74
CA ASP A 17 4.79 4.46 9.51
C ASP A 17 3.42 5.14 9.31
N LEU A 18 2.64 4.71 8.32
CA LEU A 18 1.33 5.28 7.99
C LEU A 18 0.17 4.57 8.69
N ILE A 19 0.41 3.44 9.35
CA ILE A 19 -0.63 2.59 9.94
C ILE A 19 -0.30 2.33 11.41
N ASN A 20 -1.16 2.81 12.31
CA ASN A 20 -1.10 2.48 13.74
C ASN A 20 -2.10 1.37 14.05
N ARG A 21 -1.60 0.15 14.21
CA ARG A 21 -2.44 -1.04 14.43
C ARG A 21 -3.00 -1.13 15.85
N ASP A 22 -2.30 -0.56 16.84
CA ASP A 22 -2.77 -0.58 18.23
C ASP A 22 -3.97 0.34 18.41
N MET A 23 -4.00 1.45 17.67
CA MET A 23 -5.09 2.43 17.72
C MET A 23 -6.12 2.27 16.57
N ASN A 24 -5.87 1.38 15.62
CA ASN A 24 -6.65 1.22 14.38
C ASN A 24 -6.75 2.52 13.56
N GLU A 25 -5.65 3.27 13.47
CA GLU A 25 -5.58 4.54 12.75
C GLU A 25 -4.73 4.40 11.48
N ALA A 26 -5.12 5.13 10.45
CA ALA A 26 -4.36 5.25 9.21
C ALA A 26 -4.19 6.74 8.85
N ALA A 27 -3.00 7.12 8.40
CA ALA A 27 -2.73 8.48 7.98
C ALA A 27 -3.52 8.83 6.71
N LEU A 28 -4.17 10.00 6.67
CA LEU A 28 -5.03 10.41 5.54
C LEU A 28 -4.34 10.40 4.17
N ARG A 29 -3.01 10.53 4.12
CA ARG A 29 -2.25 10.51 2.87
C ARG A 29 -2.33 9.19 2.10
N VAL A 30 -2.68 8.08 2.76
CA VAL A 30 -2.88 6.78 2.07
C VAL A 30 -3.91 6.89 0.94
N MET A 31 -4.83 7.86 1.02
CA MET A 31 -5.88 8.07 0.03
C MET A 31 -5.40 8.81 -1.24
N ASN A 32 -4.29 9.56 -1.18
CA ASN A 32 -3.93 10.52 -2.23
C ASN A 32 -2.46 10.49 -2.66
N ASP A 33 -1.60 9.72 -1.99
CA ASP A 33 -0.17 9.69 -2.31
C ASP A 33 0.10 8.89 -3.59
N LYS A 34 0.58 9.56 -4.64
CA LYS A 34 0.86 8.96 -5.94
C LYS A 34 1.88 7.82 -5.87
N LYS A 35 2.88 7.93 -5.00
CA LYS A 35 3.93 6.91 -4.88
C LYS A 35 3.42 5.67 -4.15
N LEU A 36 2.49 5.84 -3.22
CA LEU A 36 1.76 4.70 -2.65
C LEU A 36 0.91 4.03 -3.72
N TYR A 37 0.12 4.80 -4.48
CA TYR A 37 -0.71 4.27 -5.56
C TYR A 37 0.10 3.43 -6.56
N ASP A 38 1.24 3.95 -7.04
CA ASP A 38 2.08 3.21 -8.00
C ASP A 38 2.58 1.88 -7.43
N ARG A 39 2.89 1.85 -6.14
CA ARG A 39 3.30 0.63 -5.44
C ARG A 39 2.15 -0.32 -5.21
N GLU A 40 0.96 0.18 -4.90
CA GLU A 40 -0.24 -0.64 -4.79
C GLU A 40 -0.50 -1.35 -6.12
N MET A 41 -0.37 -0.66 -7.26
CA MET A 41 -0.50 -1.28 -8.57
C MET A 41 0.51 -2.42 -8.77
N GLU A 42 1.79 -2.20 -8.44
CA GLU A 42 2.87 -3.18 -8.65
C GLU A 42 2.87 -4.36 -7.66
N GLN A 43 2.47 -4.14 -6.41
CA GLN A 43 2.69 -5.09 -5.32
C GLN A 43 1.40 -5.67 -4.76
N VAL A 44 0.28 -4.94 -4.83
CA VAL A 44 -1.03 -5.39 -4.34
C VAL A 44 -1.87 -5.88 -5.51
N PHE A 45 -2.27 -4.98 -6.41
CA PHE A 45 -3.22 -5.30 -7.47
C PHE A 45 -2.64 -6.27 -8.51
N ALA A 46 -1.35 -6.18 -8.84
CA ALA A 46 -0.70 -7.14 -9.72
C ALA A 46 -0.52 -8.55 -9.12
N ARG A 47 -0.75 -8.73 -7.82
CA ARG A 47 -0.46 -9.98 -7.09
C ARG A 47 -1.63 -10.53 -6.29
N THR A 48 -2.80 -9.90 -6.42
CA THR A 48 -4.02 -10.28 -5.70
C THR A 48 -5.07 -10.77 -6.69
N TRP A 49 -5.89 -11.71 -6.26
CA TRP A 49 -7.07 -12.10 -7.02
C TRP A 49 -8.08 -10.96 -7.05
N LEU A 50 -8.30 -10.39 -8.23
CA LEU A 50 -9.28 -9.32 -8.43
C LEU A 50 -10.60 -9.93 -8.87
N LEU A 51 -11.67 -9.60 -8.15
CA LEU A 51 -13.02 -9.93 -8.58
C LEU A 51 -13.33 -9.13 -9.85
N LEU A 52 -13.59 -9.83 -10.95
CA LEU A 52 -13.88 -9.20 -12.24
C LEU A 52 -15.39 -9.07 -12.49
N TYR A 53 -16.13 -10.16 -12.28
CA TYR A 53 -17.54 -10.26 -12.58
C TYR A 53 -18.15 -11.54 -11.98
N HIS A 54 -19.48 -11.60 -11.91
CA HIS A 54 -20.25 -12.79 -11.55
C HIS A 54 -21.05 -13.27 -12.77
N GLU A 55 -20.89 -14.53 -13.18
CA GLU A 55 -21.36 -15.02 -14.49
C GLU A 55 -22.90 -15.04 -14.71
N SER A 56 -23.71 -15.04 -13.65
CA SER A 56 -25.19 -15.23 -13.74
C SER A 56 -25.99 -14.02 -14.18
#